data_AF-A0A7S6C7L9-F1
#
_entry.id   AF-A0A7S6C7L9-F1
#
_cell.length_a   1.000
_cell.length_b   1.000
_cell.length_c   1.000
_cell.angle_alpha   90.00
_cell.angle_beta   90.00
_cell.angle_gamma   90.00
#
_symmetry.space_group_name_H-M   'P 1'
#
loop_
_entity.id
_entity.type
_entity.pdbx_description
1 polymer ?
#
loop_
_entity_poly.entity_id
_entity_poly.type
_entity_poly.pdbx_seq_one_letter_code
_entity_poly.pdbx_strand_id
1 'polypeptide(L)' 'MTYLVKLAGVYITAWDENDAQMRDYFESGCLCILKDKTLQKAPAEMSNEDAVKLYMDNCKCSRHPEHGLRKG' A
#
# COMPACT_ATOMS: atom_id res chain seq x y z
N MET A 1 -21.30 26.23 -8.67
CA MET A 1 -20.09 25.61 -9.25
C MET A 1 -18.97 25.55 -8.20
N THR A 2 -19.25 25.00 -7.00
CA THR A 2 -18.31 25.11 -5.86
C THR A 2 -18.25 23.86 -4.97
N TYR A 3 -19.19 22.92 -5.15
CA TYR A 3 -19.29 21.70 -4.34
C TYR A 3 -18.50 20.51 -4.92
N LEU A 4 -18.27 20.48 -6.24
CA LEU A 4 -17.54 19.38 -6.89
C LEU A 4 -16.03 19.40 -6.61
N VAL A 5 -15.43 20.59 -6.44
CA VAL A 5 -13.99 20.72 -6.15
C VAL A 5 -13.64 20.26 -4.73
N LYS A 6 -14.59 20.40 -3.79
CA LYS A 6 -14.37 20.03 -2.38
C LYS A 6 -14.41 18.52 -2.16
N LEU A 7 -15.25 17.80 -2.90
CA LEU A 7 -15.25 16.33 -2.89
C LEU A 7 -13.97 15.76 -3.52
N ALA A 8 -13.49 16.32 -4.64
CA ALA A 8 -12.22 15.88 -5.21
C ALA A 8 -11.04 16.09 -4.23
N GLY A 9 -10.97 17.24 -3.55
CA GLY A 9 -9.92 17.49 -2.55
C GLY A 9 -9.97 16.55 -1.34
N VAL A 10 -11.17 16.22 -0.84
CA VAL A 10 -11.35 15.28 0.30
C VAL A 10 -11.11 13.83 -0.11
N TYR A 11 -11.47 13.45 -1.33
CA TYR A 11 -11.15 12.13 -1.86
C TYR A 11 -9.64 12.00 -2.05
N ILE A 12 -8.96 12.95 -2.71
CA ILE A 12 -7.51 12.88 -2.94
C ILE A 12 -6.72 12.74 -1.63
N THR A 13 -7.12 13.42 -0.55
CA THR A 13 -6.46 13.28 0.76
C THR A 13 -6.70 11.93 1.43
N ALA A 14 -7.88 11.32 1.23
CA ALA A 14 -8.20 10.01 1.81
C ALA A 14 -7.42 8.86 1.15
N TRP A 15 -7.04 9.00 -0.13
CA TRP A 15 -6.18 8.02 -0.81
C TRP A 15 -4.71 8.16 -0.38
N ASP A 16 -4.21 9.39 -0.22
CA ASP A 16 -2.82 9.63 0.21
C ASP A 16 -2.55 9.17 1.66
N GLU A 17 -3.48 9.45 2.58
CA GLU A 17 -3.43 8.92 3.96
C GLU A 17 -3.56 7.40 3.99
N ASN A 18 -4.31 6.82 3.05
CA ASN A 18 -4.45 5.38 2.91
C ASN A 18 -3.16 4.74 2.39
N ASP A 19 -2.47 5.36 1.44
CA ASP A 19 -1.23 4.81 0.88
C ASP A 19 -0.08 4.84 1.90
N ALA A 20 0.00 5.88 2.74
CA ALA A 20 0.96 5.90 3.85
C ALA A 20 0.74 4.75 4.84
N GLN A 21 -0.53 4.50 5.21
CA GLN A 21 -0.90 3.38 6.09
C GLN A 21 -0.66 2.02 5.43
N MET A 22 -0.91 1.90 4.13
CA MET A 22 -0.66 0.67 3.37
C MET A 22 0.84 0.39 3.24
N ARG A 23 1.66 1.42 3.01
CA ARG A 23 3.12 1.28 3.03
C ARG A 23 3.59 0.75 4.37
N ASP A 24 3.14 1.35 5.47
CA ASP A 24 3.47 0.89 6.83
C ASP A 24 2.98 -0.55 7.08
N TYR A 25 1.77 -0.89 6.63
CA TYR A 25 1.23 -2.26 6.72
C TYR A 25 2.15 -3.30 6.07
N PHE A 26 2.65 -3.01 4.87
CA PHE A 26 3.62 -3.89 4.21
C PHE A 26 4.98 -3.88 4.92
N GLU A 27 5.51 -2.73 5.29
CA GLU A 27 6.84 -2.64 5.89
C GLU A 27 6.94 -3.18 7.31
N SER A 28 5.83 -3.20 8.06
CA SER A 28 5.71 -3.75 9.41
C SER A 28 5.13 -5.16 9.45
N GLY A 29 4.44 -5.58 8.39
CA GLY A 29 3.64 -6.81 8.38
C GLY A 29 4.02 -7.83 7.31
N CYS A 30 4.62 -7.44 6.20
CA CYS A 30 4.90 -8.33 5.06
C CYS A 30 6.02 -9.33 5.38
N LEU A 31 5.71 -10.62 5.26
CA LEU A 31 6.69 -11.68 5.51
C LEU A 31 7.77 -11.76 4.41
N CYS A 32 7.46 -11.34 3.18
CA CYS A 32 8.45 -11.26 2.11
C CYS A 32 9.56 -10.25 2.43
N ILE A 33 9.26 -9.22 3.22
CA ILE A 33 10.22 -8.22 3.68
C ILE A 33 10.91 -8.67 4.97
N LEU A 34 10.12 -9.07 5.97
CA LEU A 34 10.63 -9.30 7.32
C LEU A 34 11.30 -10.67 7.51
N LYS A 35 10.75 -11.72 6.90
CA LYS A 35 11.17 -13.11 7.13
C LYS A 35 11.94 -13.67 5.95
N ASP A 36 11.33 -13.70 4.78
CA ASP A 36 11.88 -14.36 3.59
C ASP A 36 12.95 -13.49 2.91
N LYS A 37 12.94 -12.18 3.16
CA LYS A 37 13.85 -11.17 2.58
C LYS A 37 13.93 -11.23 1.04
N THR A 38 12.86 -11.68 0.40
CA THR A 38 12.69 -11.73 -1.06
C THR A 38 12.25 -10.39 -1.63
N LEU A 39 11.70 -9.51 -0.78
CA LEU A 39 11.29 -8.16 -1.12
C LEU A 39 12.01 -7.18 -0.19
N GLN A 40 12.59 -6.11 -0.73
CA GLN A 40 13.24 -5.08 0.08
C GLN A 40 12.24 -3.96 0.41
N LYS A 41 12.49 -3.25 1.51
CA LYS A 41 11.74 -2.03 1.83
C LYS A 41 12.04 -0.97 0.76
N ALA A 42 10.98 -0.31 0.30
CA ALA A 42 11.05 0.85 -0.56
C ALA A 42 11.86 1.97 0.12
N PRO A 43 12.72 2.68 -0.63
CA PRO A 43 13.51 3.78 -0.08
C PRO A 43 12.59 4.91 0.41
N ALA A 44 13.03 5.67 1.42
CA ALA A 44 12.24 6.75 2.02
C ALA A 44 11.89 7.87 1.03
N GLU A 45 12.69 8.03 -0.03
CA GLU A 45 12.48 8.99 -1.11
C GLU A 45 11.38 8.56 -2.10
N MET A 46 10.99 7.28 -2.09
CA MET A 46 9.90 6.77 -2.91
C MET A 46 8.56 7.23 -2.35
N SER A 47 7.64 7.64 -3.24
CA SER A 47 6.27 8.01 -2.89
C SER A 47 5.54 6.82 -2.24
N ASN A 48 4.54 7.11 -1.38
CA ASN A 48 3.77 6.05 -0.74
C ASN A 48 3.00 5.22 -1.76
N GLU A 49 2.42 5.87 -2.77
CA GLU A 49 1.70 5.21 -3.87
C GLU A 49 2.61 4.20 -4.62
N ASP A 50 3.81 4.62 -5.03
CA ASP A 50 4.75 3.74 -5.74
C ASP A 50 5.24 2.60 -4.86
N ALA A 51 5.49 2.88 -3.57
CA ALA A 51 5.90 1.86 -2.61
C ALA A 51 4.79 0.80 -2.42
N VAL A 52 3.54 1.24 -2.23
CA VAL A 52 2.38 0.36 -2.09
C VAL A 52 2.18 -0.48 -3.34
N LYS A 53 2.28 0.13 -4.53
CA LYS A 53 2.16 -0.59 -5.80
C LYS A 53 3.25 -1.65 -5.96
N LEU A 54 4.49 -1.31 -5.65
CA LEU A 54 5.61 -2.25 -5.67
C LEU A 54 5.37 -3.42 -4.71
N TYR A 55 4.85 -3.14 -3.51
CA TYR A 55 4.52 -4.18 -2.55
C TYR A 55 3.35 -5.06 -2.99
N MET A 56 2.28 -4.48 -3.55
CA MET A 56 1.15 -5.25 -4.10
C MET A 56 1.58 -6.19 -5.23
N ASP A 57 2.43 -5.71 -6.15
CA ASP A 57 2.83 -6.54 -7.29
C ASP A 57 3.81 -7.67 -6.91
N ASN A 58 4.60 -7.48 -5.84
CA ASN A 58 5.69 -8.39 -5.48
C ASN A 58 5.45 -9.20 -4.21
N CYS A 59 4.53 -8.80 -3.34
CA CYS A 59 4.22 -9.53 -2.12
C CYS A 59 3.43 -10.80 -2.45
N LYS A 60 3.94 -11.95 -2.00
CA LYS A 60 3.34 -13.27 -2.24
C LYS A 60 3.00 -14.02 -0.95
N CYS A 61 3.12 -13.35 0.19
CA CYS A 61 2.87 -13.97 1.48
C CYS A 61 1.37 -14.02 1.82
N SER A 62 1.04 -14.80 2.84
CA SER A 62 -0.33 -14.93 3.35
C SER A 62 -0.93 -13.63 3.91
N ARG A 63 -0.09 -12.62 4.15
CA ARG A 63 -0.49 -11.27 4.57
C ARG A 63 -0.71 -10.31 3.40
N HIS A 64 -0.66 -10.79 2.16
CA HIS A 64 -1.08 -9.96 1.03
C HIS A 64 -2.57 -9.57 1.22
N PRO A 65 -2.96 -8.29 1.04
CA PRO A 65 -4.35 -7.86 1.25
C PRO A 65 -5.36 -8.67 0.43
N GLU A 66 -5.00 -9.07 -0.78
CA GLU A 66 -5.84 -9.89 -1.65
C GLU A 66 -5.81 -11.40 -1.33
N HIS A 67 -4.94 -11.87 -0.42
CA HIS A 67 -4.85 -13.29 -0.09
C HIS A 67 -6.14 -13.82 0.55
N GLY A 68 -6.90 -12.96 1.23
CA GLY A 68 -8.22 -13.30 1.80
C GLY A 68 -9.36 -13.35 0.77
N LEU A 69 -9.16 -12.83 -0.44
CA LEU A 69 -10.16 -12.83 -1.52
C LEU A 69 -10.01 -14.04 -2.46
N ARG A 70 -8.91 -14.80 -2.36
CA ARG A 70 -8.79 -16.10 -3.01
C ARG A 70 -9.66 -17.12 -2.27
N LYS A 71 -10.97 -17.08 -2.51
CA LYS A 71 -11.82 -18.26 -2.31
C LYS A 71 -11.26 -19.35 -3.22
N GLY A 72 -10.71 -20.40 -2.60
CA GLY A 72 -10.45 -21.66 -3.28
C GLY A 72 -11.75 -22.26 -3.82
#